data_AF-A0A7Y2W491-F1
#
_entry.id   AF-A0A7Y2W491-F1
#
_cell.length_a   1.000
_cell.length_b   1.000
_cell.length_c   1.000
_cell.angle_alpha   90.00
_cell.angle_beta   90.00
_cell.angle_gamma   90.00
#
_symmetry.space_group_name_H-M   'P 1'
#
loop_
_entity.id
_entity.type
_entity.pdbx_description
1 polymer ?
#
loop_
_entity_poly.entity_id
_entity_poly.type
_entity_poly.pdbx_seq_one_letter_code
_entity_poly.pdbx_strand_id
1 'polypeptide(L)'
;MTDTIKTGGCQCGAVRFRISGRLGRPSICHCRMCQKQFGGFFSALVTAPEEGMEWTRGEPSYFQSSVNIDRGFCNNCGTPMTYRHPGGLELAIGTFDDRSDLAPLIQVNYDARLPWVEEIFEAPVLKDQDFYARQEAIISFQHPDHDTEVWPAKGVKI
;
A
#
# COMPACT_ATOMS: atom_id res chain seq x y z
N MET A 1 -5.06 -23.95 -9.19
CA MET A 1 -4.02 -22.99 -8.77
C MET A 1 -4.59 -22.31 -7.54
N THR A 2 -3.98 -22.59 -6.40
CA THR A 2 -4.57 -22.57 -5.05
C THR A 2 -5.05 -21.19 -4.61
N ASP A 3 -6.26 -21.15 -4.04
CA ASP A 3 -6.73 -20.06 -3.18
C ASP A 3 -5.66 -19.78 -2.12
N THR A 4 -4.87 -18.75 -2.36
CA THR A 4 -3.76 -18.39 -1.49
C THR A 4 -4.24 -17.28 -0.59
N ILE A 5 -4.22 -17.52 0.71
CA ILE A 5 -4.57 -16.50 1.69
C ILE A 5 -3.49 -15.42 1.64
N LYS A 6 -3.89 -14.18 1.40
CA LYS A 6 -3.00 -13.01 1.52
C LYS A 6 -3.43 -12.14 2.69
N THR A 7 -2.45 -11.60 3.41
CA THR A 7 -2.66 -10.69 4.53
C THR A 7 -1.93 -9.37 4.27
N GLY A 8 -2.35 -8.35 5.00
CA GLY A 8 -1.74 -7.04 4.90
C GLY A 8 -2.32 -6.06 5.89
N GLY A 9 -1.82 -4.83 5.85
CA GLY A 9 -2.25 -3.77 6.73
C GLY A 9 -1.56 -2.44 6.53
N CYS A 10 -1.92 -1.49 7.39
CA CYS A 10 -1.26 -0.20 7.45
C CYS A 10 0.07 -0.27 8.20
N GLN A 11 0.88 0.78 8.08
CA GLN A 11 2.21 0.86 8.68
C GLN A 11 2.21 0.67 10.21
N CYS A 12 1.17 1.11 10.92
CA CYS A 12 1.09 0.96 12.37
C CYS A 12 0.33 -0.29 12.83
N GLY A 13 -0.19 -1.12 11.92
CA GLY A 13 -0.91 -2.34 12.25
C GLY A 13 -2.29 -2.13 12.90
N ALA A 14 -2.81 -0.90 12.92
CA ALA A 14 -4.16 -0.59 13.44
C ALA A 14 -5.28 -0.99 12.48
N VAL A 15 -4.96 -1.11 11.18
CA VAL A 15 -5.84 -1.65 10.15
C VAL A 15 -5.14 -2.86 9.52
N ARG A 16 -5.78 -4.02 9.56
CA ARG A 16 -5.28 -5.29 8.97
C ARG A 16 -6.39 -5.94 8.16
N PHE A 17 -6.01 -6.68 7.13
CA PHE A 17 -6.93 -7.42 6.30
C PHE A 17 -6.43 -8.82 5.97
N ARG A 18 -7.37 -9.66 5.55
CA ARG A 18 -7.15 -10.99 4.98
C ARG A 18 -7.96 -11.14 3.70
N ILE A 19 -7.38 -11.81 2.72
CA ILE A 19 -8.01 -12.14 1.45
C ILE A 19 -7.95 -13.65 1.25
N SER A 20 -9.11 -14.26 1.06
CA SER A 20 -9.28 -15.59 0.49
C SER A 20 -9.83 -15.46 -0.92
N GLY A 21 -9.09 -15.95 -1.91
CA GLY A 21 -9.51 -15.91 -3.30
C GLY A 21 -8.49 -15.22 -4.21
N ARG A 22 -8.84 -15.15 -5.50
CA ARG A 22 -7.94 -14.63 -6.53
C ARG A 22 -8.04 -13.10 -6.63
N LEU A 23 -6.93 -12.42 -6.39
CA LEU A 23 -6.78 -11.00 -6.70
C LEU A 23 -6.95 -10.73 -8.20
N GLY A 24 -7.45 -9.54 -8.52
CA GLY A 24 -7.50 -9.05 -9.90
C GLY A 24 -6.13 -8.62 -10.42
N ARG A 25 -6.12 -7.74 -11.42
CA ARG A 25 -4.90 -7.35 -12.13
C ARG A 25 -4.15 -6.24 -11.38
N PRO A 26 -2.88 -6.45 -10.98
CA PRO A 26 -2.04 -5.38 -10.45
C PRO A 26 -1.80 -4.28 -11.49
N SER A 27 -1.81 -3.02 -11.06
CA SER A 27 -1.71 -1.84 -11.93
C SER A 27 -0.96 -0.69 -11.27
N ILE A 28 -0.48 0.24 -12.09
CA ILE A 28 -0.11 1.58 -11.63
C ILE A 28 -0.97 2.65 -12.29
N CYS A 29 -1.36 3.67 -11.53
CA CYS A 29 -2.11 4.81 -12.03
C CYS A 29 -1.34 6.11 -11.80
N HIS A 30 -1.19 6.88 -12.87
CA HIS A 30 -0.37 8.10 -12.91
C HIS A 30 -1.15 9.39 -12.69
N CYS A 31 -2.48 9.33 -12.55
CA CYS A 31 -3.29 10.55 -12.47
C CYS A 31 -2.97 11.38 -11.22
N ARG A 32 -3.24 12.69 -11.29
CA ARG A 32 -2.89 13.63 -10.21
C ARG A 32 -3.52 13.27 -8.86
N MET A 33 -4.73 12.72 -8.85
CA MET A 33 -5.39 12.32 -7.61
C MET A 33 -4.73 11.10 -6.97
N CYS A 34 -4.24 10.15 -7.78
CA CYS A 34 -3.50 9.00 -7.28
C CYS A 34 -2.13 9.41 -6.73
N GLN A 35 -1.43 10.31 -7.42
CA GLN A 35 -0.20 10.93 -6.89
C GLN A 35 -0.44 11.59 -5.52
N LYS A 36 -1.54 12.34 -5.38
CA LYS A 36 -1.90 13.02 -4.13
C LYS A 36 -2.30 12.06 -3.02
N GLN A 37 -3.05 11.00 -3.32
CA GLN A 37 -3.43 10.00 -2.34
C GLN A 37 -2.21 9.32 -1.72
N PHE A 38 -1.25 8.94 -2.56
CA PHE A 38 -0.08 8.18 -2.11
C PHE A 38 1.09 9.06 -1.68
N GLY A 39 1.03 10.37 -1.94
CA GLY A 39 2.18 11.26 -1.80
C GLY A 39 3.36 10.88 -2.70
N GLY A 40 3.17 9.97 -3.65
CA GLY A 40 4.19 9.40 -4.52
C GLY A 40 3.99 9.76 -6.00
N PHE A 41 4.75 9.09 -6.87
CA PHE A 41 4.76 9.38 -8.31
C PHE A 41 3.60 8.70 -9.06
N PHE A 42 3.07 7.62 -8.49
CA PHE A 42 1.92 6.87 -8.97
C PHE A 42 1.29 6.09 -7.80
N SER A 43 0.10 5.55 -7.99
CA SER A 43 -0.49 4.57 -7.07
C SER A 43 -0.31 3.16 -7.61
N ALA A 44 0.26 2.25 -6.82
CA ALA A 44 0.34 0.83 -7.14
C ALA A 44 -0.83 0.09 -6.47
N LEU A 45 -1.71 -0.49 -7.28
CA LEU A 45 -3.02 -1.00 -6.86
C LEU A 45 -3.30 -2.39 -7.43
N VAL A 46 -4.03 -3.21 -6.68
CA VAL A 46 -4.56 -4.50 -7.15
C VAL A 46 -6.02 -4.64 -6.73
N THR A 47 -6.85 -5.15 -7.63
CA THR A 47 -8.29 -5.32 -7.36
C THR A 47 -8.52 -6.44 -6.35
N ALA A 48 -9.25 -6.14 -5.28
CA ALA A 48 -9.72 -7.14 -4.33
C ALA A 48 -10.78 -8.04 -4.99
N PRO A 49 -10.90 -9.31 -4.58
CA PRO A 49 -12.03 -10.13 -5.00
C PRO A 49 -13.36 -9.56 -4.48
N GLU A 50 -14.46 -9.84 -5.17
CA GLU A 50 -15.81 -9.43 -4.76
C GLU A 50 -16.21 -10.06 -3.40
N GLU A 51 -15.77 -11.29 -3.17
CA GLU A 51 -15.96 -12.05 -1.93
C GLU A 51 -14.61 -12.45 -1.33
N GLY A 52 -14.57 -12.72 -0.03
CA GLY A 52 -13.38 -13.23 0.65
C GLY A 52 -12.36 -12.17 1.07
N MET A 53 -12.69 -10.88 1.01
CA MET A 53 -11.94 -9.82 1.67
C MET A 53 -12.53 -9.56 3.06
N GLU A 54 -11.68 -9.58 4.08
CA GLU A 54 -12.07 -9.34 5.47
C GLU A 54 -11.12 -8.34 6.13
N TRP A 55 -11.67 -7.37 6.87
CA TRP A 55 -10.88 -6.56 7.80
C TRP A 55 -10.71 -7.34 9.11
N THR A 56 -9.50 -7.78 9.41
CA THR A 56 -9.21 -8.60 10.59
C THR A 56 -8.90 -7.76 11.82
N ARG A 57 -8.62 -6.47 11.64
CA ARG A 57 -8.43 -5.49 12.71
C ARG A 57 -8.69 -4.10 12.18
N GLY A 58 -9.59 -3.36 12.83
CA GLY A 58 -9.92 -1.99 12.42
C GLY A 58 -10.39 -1.88 10.97
N GLU A 59 -10.71 -0.67 10.52
CA GLU A 59 -11.11 -0.43 9.13
C GLU A 59 -10.51 0.89 8.64
N PRO A 60 -10.30 1.06 7.31
CA PRO A 60 -9.88 2.35 6.76
C PRO A 60 -10.94 3.43 7.00
N SER A 61 -10.47 4.65 7.23
CA SER A 61 -11.28 5.86 7.08
C SER A 61 -11.27 6.31 5.63
N TYR A 62 -12.30 7.03 5.19
CA TYR A 62 -12.50 7.37 3.79
C TYR A 62 -12.54 8.87 3.55
N PHE A 63 -11.88 9.31 2.48
CA PHE A 63 -12.02 10.63 1.89
C PHE A 63 -12.66 10.51 0.50
N GLN A 64 -13.85 11.11 0.35
CA GLN A 64 -14.53 11.16 -0.94
C GLN A 64 -13.83 12.17 -1.86
N SER A 65 -13.04 11.64 -2.78
CA SER A 65 -12.20 12.46 -3.67
C SER A 65 -12.91 12.87 -4.96
N SER A 66 -14.02 12.22 -5.31
CA SER A 66 -14.93 12.63 -6.38
C SER A 66 -16.33 12.05 -6.14
N VAL A 67 -17.29 12.37 -7.02
CA VAL A 67 -18.68 11.91 -6.92
C VAL A 67 -18.79 10.39 -6.70
N ASN A 68 -17.91 9.60 -7.32
CA ASN A 68 -17.99 8.14 -7.30
C ASN A 68 -16.78 7.46 -6.64
N ILE A 69 -15.83 8.22 -6.08
CA ILE A 69 -14.54 7.67 -5.64
C ILE A 69 -14.23 8.02 -4.20
N ASP A 70 -14.09 6.99 -3.37
CA ASP A 70 -13.60 7.07 -2.00
C ASP A 70 -12.18 6.52 -1.87
N ARG A 71 -11.33 7.25 -1.17
CA ARG A 71 -9.93 6.88 -0.92
C ARG A 71 -9.76 6.51 0.54
N GLY A 72 -9.44 5.25 0.79
CA GLY A 72 -9.30 4.70 2.13
C GLY A 72 -7.88 4.84 2.65
N PHE A 73 -7.75 5.22 3.92
CA PHE A 73 -6.48 5.37 4.63
C PHE A 73 -6.62 4.97 6.09
N CYS A 74 -5.52 4.59 6.74
CA CYS A 74 -5.52 4.37 8.18
C CYS A 74 -5.57 5.71 8.92
N ASN A 75 -6.59 5.92 9.75
CA ASN A 75 -6.72 7.16 10.54
C ASN A 75 -5.59 7.38 11.55
N ASN A 76 -4.87 6.32 11.94
CA ASN A 76 -3.84 6.39 12.97
C ASN A 76 -2.44 6.73 12.41
N CYS A 77 -2.11 6.28 11.21
CA CYS A 77 -0.78 6.50 10.61
C CYS A 77 -0.80 7.13 9.22
N GLY A 78 -1.99 7.35 8.64
CA GLY A 78 -2.14 7.96 7.31
C GLY A 78 -1.85 7.03 6.14
N THR A 79 -1.44 5.77 6.35
CA THR A 79 -1.15 4.83 5.25
C THR A 79 -2.35 4.73 4.30
N PRO A 80 -2.18 5.05 3.01
CA PRO A 80 -3.21 4.82 2.00
C PRO A 80 -3.42 3.33 1.82
N MET A 81 -4.66 2.87 1.86
CA MET A 81 -4.99 1.45 1.84
C MET A 81 -5.86 1.07 0.66
N THR A 82 -6.85 1.88 0.34
CA THR A 82 -7.86 1.47 -0.64
C THR A 82 -8.26 2.58 -1.59
N TYR A 83 -8.79 2.18 -2.75
CA TYR A 83 -9.49 3.04 -3.69
C TYR A 83 -10.81 2.34 -4.05
N ARG A 84 -11.94 2.93 -3.66
CA ARG A 84 -13.29 2.42 -3.93
C ARG A 84 -13.88 3.16 -5.10
N HIS A 85 -14.48 2.41 -6.02
CA HIS A 85 -15.18 2.92 -7.20
C HIS A 85 -16.41 2.05 -7.49
N PRO A 86 -17.32 2.45 -8.39
CA PRO A 86 -18.54 1.69 -8.64
C PRO A 86 -18.30 0.26 -9.15
N GLY A 87 -17.14 -0.01 -9.73
CA GLY A 87 -16.75 -1.33 -10.23
C GLY A 87 -15.99 -2.19 -9.22
N GLY A 88 -15.73 -1.70 -7.99
CA GLY A 88 -15.10 -2.52 -6.94
C GLY A 88 -14.13 -1.78 -6.01
N LEU A 89 -13.28 -2.58 -5.36
CA LEU A 89 -12.29 -2.15 -4.38
C LEU A 89 -10.89 -2.46 -4.90
N GLU A 90 -10.04 -1.45 -4.99
CA GLU A 90 -8.60 -1.63 -5.20
C GLU A 90 -7.87 -1.50 -3.86
N LEU A 91 -6.84 -2.32 -3.67
CA LEU A 91 -5.95 -2.32 -2.53
C LEU A 91 -4.57 -1.82 -2.92
N ALA A 92 -3.97 -1.01 -2.06
CA ALA A 92 -2.59 -0.58 -2.21
C ALA A 92 -1.64 -1.78 -2.12
N ILE A 93 -0.87 -2.04 -3.19
CA ILE A 93 0.05 -3.20 -3.26
C ILE A 93 1.07 -3.15 -2.11
N GLY A 94 1.51 -1.95 -1.72
CA GLY A 94 2.45 -1.76 -0.61
C GLY A 94 1.89 -2.09 0.78
N THR A 95 0.59 -2.39 0.90
CA THR A 95 -0.03 -2.80 2.17
C THR A 95 -0.10 -4.31 2.34
N PHE A 96 0.30 -5.10 1.34
CA PHE A 96 0.38 -6.55 1.48
C PHE A 96 1.66 -6.97 2.19
N ASP A 97 1.55 -7.92 3.10
CA ASP A 97 2.69 -8.51 3.81
C ASP A 97 3.66 -9.17 2.81
N ASP A 98 3.15 -10.05 1.94
CA ASP A 98 3.88 -10.56 0.77
C ASP A 98 3.27 -10.03 -0.53
N ARG A 99 4.08 -9.27 -1.25
CA ARG A 99 3.76 -8.56 -2.49
C ARG A 99 4.66 -8.96 -3.66
N SER A 100 5.48 -9.99 -3.49
CA SER A 100 6.47 -10.42 -4.48
C SER A 100 5.85 -10.86 -5.81
N ASP A 101 4.59 -11.31 -5.78
CA ASP A 101 3.78 -11.76 -6.92
C ASP A 101 2.84 -10.67 -7.47
N LEU A 102 2.90 -9.43 -6.96
CA LEU A 102 2.01 -8.33 -7.32
C LEU A 102 2.68 -7.29 -8.24
N ALA A 103 3.59 -7.73 -9.11
CA ALA A 103 4.19 -6.84 -10.11
C ALA A 103 3.08 -6.21 -11.00
N PRO A 104 3.02 -4.88 -11.14
CA PRO A 104 2.03 -4.21 -12.00
C PRO A 104 2.06 -4.72 -13.45
N LEU A 105 0.90 -5.09 -13.98
CA LEU A 105 0.74 -5.62 -15.34
C LEU A 105 0.21 -4.59 -16.34
N ILE A 106 -0.25 -3.43 -15.85
CA ILE A 106 -0.79 -2.36 -16.68
C ILE A 106 -0.52 -1.00 -16.06
N GLN A 107 -0.37 0.01 -16.90
CA GLN A 107 -0.30 1.42 -16.51
C GLN A 107 -1.54 2.16 -17.01
N VAL A 108 -2.14 2.98 -16.15
CA VAL A 108 -3.38 3.72 -16.44
C VAL A 108 -3.15 5.21 -16.26
N ASN A 109 -3.83 6.03 -17.06
CA ASN A 109 -3.64 7.49 -17.13
C ASN A 109 -2.18 7.86 -17.44
N TYR A 110 -1.53 7.09 -18.31
CA TYR A 110 -0.09 7.16 -18.59
C TYR A 110 0.40 8.56 -19.00
N ASP A 111 -0.43 9.35 -19.67
CA ASP A 111 -0.07 10.71 -20.09
C ASP A 111 0.15 11.67 -18.91
N ALA A 112 -0.40 11.36 -17.73
CA ALA A 112 -0.21 12.15 -16.51
C ALA A 112 1.06 11.79 -15.72
N ARG A 113 1.84 10.80 -16.19
CA ARG A 113 3.09 10.41 -15.54
C ARG A 113 4.10 11.55 -15.57
N LEU A 114 5.00 11.54 -14.61
CA LEU A 114 6.10 12.48 -14.57
C LEU A 114 7.21 11.97 -15.51
N PRO A 115 7.68 12.76 -16.49
CA PRO A 115 8.62 12.27 -17.51
C PRO A 115 9.88 11.62 -16.93
N TRP A 116 10.45 12.20 -15.88
CA TRP A 116 11.68 11.70 -15.25
C TRP A 116 11.51 10.38 -14.47
N VAL A 117 10.27 9.88 -14.27
CA VAL A 117 10.04 8.57 -13.63
C VAL A 117 10.55 7.43 -14.50
N GLU A 118 10.62 7.61 -15.82
CA GLU A 118 11.13 6.60 -16.75
C GLU A 118 12.65 6.37 -16.57
N GLU A 119 13.38 7.40 -16.14
CA GLU A 119 14.85 7.40 -16.06
C GLU A 119 15.36 7.42 -14.61
N ILE A 120 14.47 7.45 -13.60
CA ILE A 120 14.85 7.64 -12.19
C ILE A 120 15.86 6.60 -11.69
N PHE A 121 15.78 5.37 -12.20
CA PHE A 121 16.66 4.27 -11.81
C PHE A 121 18.06 4.36 -12.45
N GLU A 122 18.27 5.28 -13.39
CA GLU A 122 19.58 5.59 -13.97
C GLU A 122 20.35 6.64 -13.15
N ALA A 123 19.69 7.30 -12.19
CA ALA A 123 20.33 8.26 -11.32
C ALA A 123 21.46 7.61 -10.49
N PRO A 124 22.53 8.35 -10.15
CA PRO A 124 23.63 7.82 -9.35
C PRO A 124 23.16 7.21 -8.04
N VAL A 125 23.58 5.98 -7.77
CA VAL A 125 23.31 5.30 -6.49
C VAL A 125 24.41 5.66 -5.48
N LEU A 126 24.02 6.30 -4.37
CA LEU A 126 24.94 6.52 -3.25
C LEU A 126 25.22 5.17 -2.55
N LYS A 127 26.47 4.70 -2.66
CA LYS A 127 26.97 3.51 -1.96
C LYS A 127 27.98 3.95 -0.89
N ASP A 128 27.50 4.58 0.17
CA ASP A 128 28.30 4.91 1.36
C ASP A 128 27.96 3.91 2.46
N GLN A 129 28.93 3.05 2.82
CA GLN A 129 28.77 2.02 3.84
C GLN A 129 28.58 2.63 5.23
N ASP A 130 29.13 3.82 5.48
CA ASP A 130 29.04 4.52 6.76
C ASP A 130 27.81 5.43 6.85
N PHE A 131 27.08 5.64 5.74
CA PHE A 131 25.84 6.43 5.73
C PHE A 131 24.74 5.77 6.56
N TYR A 132 24.56 4.45 6.41
CA TYR A 132 23.55 3.70 7.16
C TYR A 132 23.98 3.42 8.61
N ALA A 133 25.27 3.20 8.87
CA ALA A 133 25.80 3.06 10.24
C ALA A 133 25.49 4.30 11.10
N ARG A 134 25.48 5.50 10.51
CA ARG A 134 25.06 6.75 11.18
C ARG A 134 23.54 6.82 11.45
N GLN A 135 22.74 5.99 10.78
CA GLN A 135 21.29 5.87 10.99
C GLN A 135 20.88 4.72 11.92
N GLU A 136 21.81 3.86 12.39
CA GLU A 136 21.54 2.64 13.18
C GLU A 136 20.89 2.87 14.58
N ALA A 137 20.39 4.07 14.85
CA ALA A 137 19.54 4.37 16.00
C ALA A 137 18.02 4.40 15.69
N ILE A 138 17.58 4.08 14.46
CA ILE A 138 16.14 4.05 14.14
C ILE A 138 15.52 2.78 14.73
N ILE A 139 14.91 2.92 15.91
CA ILE A 139 13.99 1.90 16.44
C ILE A 139 12.69 1.98 15.62
N SER A 140 12.45 0.96 14.81
CA SER A 140 11.22 0.88 14.00
C SER A 140 10.02 0.49 14.88
N PHE A 141 8.95 1.26 14.76
CA PHE A 141 7.62 0.92 15.29
C PHE A 141 6.63 0.57 14.18
N GLN A 142 7.14 0.23 13.00
CA GLN A 142 6.33 -0.29 11.91
C GLN A 142 5.88 -1.71 12.22
N HIS A 143 4.60 -1.98 11.98
CA HIS A 143 4.02 -3.32 12.06
C HIS A 143 4.76 -4.25 11.08
N PRO A 144 5.13 -5.47 11.50
CA PRO A 144 5.85 -6.38 10.63
C PRO A 144 4.96 -6.91 9.49
N ASP A 145 5.60 -7.38 8.42
CA ASP A 145 4.93 -7.98 7.25
C ASP A 145 4.41 -9.41 7.55
N HIS A 146 3.58 -9.56 8.59
CA HIS A 146 2.79 -10.75 8.92
C HIS A 146 1.73 -10.40 9.98
N ASP A 147 0.67 -11.19 10.07
CA ASP A 147 -0.35 -10.97 11.10
C ASP A 147 0.17 -11.26 12.51
N THR A 148 -0.26 -10.45 13.47
CA THR A 148 0.21 -10.51 14.87
C THR A 148 -1.01 -10.48 15.77
N GLU A 149 -1.12 -11.35 16.78
CA GLU A 149 -2.27 -11.29 17.71
C GLU A 149 -2.31 -9.98 18.51
N VAL A 150 -1.15 -9.54 18.97
CA VAL A 150 -0.97 -8.30 19.74
C VAL A 150 0.08 -7.43 19.05
N TRP A 151 -0.26 -6.17 18.78
CA TRP A 151 0.70 -5.18 18.30
C TRP A 151 0.55 -3.86 19.07
N PRO A 152 1.62 -3.38 19.74
CA PRO A 152 1.54 -2.14 20.49
C PRO A 152 1.45 -0.94 19.53
N ALA A 153 0.44 -0.09 19.73
CA ALA A 153 0.21 1.10 18.89
C ALA A 153 1.29 2.20 19.04
N LYS A 154 2.17 2.07 20.03
CA LYS A 154 3.27 2.98 20.32
C LYS A 154 4.47 2.15 20.75
N GLY A 155 5.67 2.66 20.50
CA GLY A 155 6.86 2.09 21.10
C GLY A 155 6.66 1.85 22.58
N VAL A 156 7.09 0.68 23.05
CA VAL A 156 7.29 0.44 24.47
C VAL A 156 8.05 1.66 24.96
N LYS A 157 7.48 2.44 25.89
CA LYS A 157 8.26 3.46 26.60
C LYS A 157 9.29 2.65 27.38
N ILE A 158 10.47 2.49 26.80
CA ILE A 158 11.65 2.01 27.52
C ILE A 158 12.03 3.10 28.50
#